data_AF-A0A951SXK1-F1
#
_entry.id   AF-A0A951SXK1-F1
#
_cell.length_a   1.000
_cell.length_b   1.000
_cell.length_c   1.000
_cell.angle_alpha   90.00
_cell.angle_beta   90.00
_cell.angle_gamma   90.00
#
_symmetry.space_group_name_H-M   'P 1'
#
loop_
_entity.id
_entity.type
_entity.pdbx_description
1 polymer ?
#
loop_
_entity_poly.entity_id
_entity_poly.type
_entity_poly.pdbx_seq_one_letter_code
_entity_poly.pdbx_strand_id
1 'polypeptide(L)'
;MAIVIFIIFIVLLAIGLVAYFVIFNRKDISKRAIELAESGMFTDARGLLRSKLDRDPNNVSLHQAMIRIYHLEGDEHSELEHMIQLYRIGRSTPDLPLPILANQIASIYYKNEQYSEAFQFYKDALRLVPDNEEALARLAFLCVGQEKFDIADRYFSKLVIIRPNVFEYRLGRGICLSQLRKKEALSEFDAAVGIAPDNLTANLFAGIEGLLQGAVDQSTARLKHALDLGPEPEVEYIVKKALTSLAYQRMDYNTALKYAEQTLQIALDENWNKEEYDARTSVACMAILAGDLEAANENLLTLEMRNMNDQRIINLSDYRMNVEEGLIPAGEPSPAGFNFRGFLNDWTRSRFNSSFIFQISGMKMDRSIDVDSLLTQEGPPKASRRSNRVDIGELIDRFNQLKGQSFETVCRKIVLTLGYKVVSILPYRESDGMDILAQLATDKSQRALFEIRKWENQPISDIFLRNMQNQLNENKAQLGFVIAAARLTDGAAAALQSLNKIKVINEESLGELLSQVLD
;
A
#
# COMPACT_ATOMS: atom_id res chain seq x y z
N MET A 1 -53.55 -59.85 -30.03
CA MET A 1 -53.59 -58.36 -30.04
C MET A 1 -53.07 -57.74 -28.75
N ALA A 2 -53.56 -58.14 -27.57
CA ALA A 2 -53.15 -57.55 -26.28
C ALA A 2 -51.63 -57.59 -26.00
N ILE A 3 -50.95 -58.70 -26.31
CA ILE A 3 -49.50 -58.85 -26.11
C ILE A 3 -48.70 -57.87 -26.97
N VAL A 4 -49.14 -57.61 -28.20
CA VAL A 4 -48.46 -56.69 -29.13
C VAL A 4 -48.59 -55.24 -28.64
N ILE A 5 -49.76 -54.87 -28.13
CA ILE A 5 -50.01 -53.53 -27.55
C ILE A 5 -49.14 -53.32 -26.29
N PHE A 6 -49.01 -54.36 -25.45
CA PHE A 6 -48.17 -54.30 -24.25
C PHE A 6 -46.68 -54.14 -24.57
N ILE A 7 -46.17 -54.84 -25.59
CA ILE A 7 -44.78 -54.70 -26.05
C ILE A 7 -44.53 -53.28 -26.60
N ILE A 8 -45.46 -52.74 -27.40
CA ILE A 8 -45.35 -51.37 -27.93
C ILE A 8 -45.29 -50.33 -26.81
N PHE A 9 -46.10 -50.51 -25.75
CA PHE A 9 -46.09 -49.61 -24.59
C PHE A 9 -44.75 -49.64 -23.84
N ILE A 10 -44.17 -50.82 -23.61
CA ILE A 10 -42.85 -50.94 -22.96
C ILE A 10 -41.75 -50.28 -23.80
N VAL A 11 -41.77 -50.48 -25.12
CA VAL A 11 -40.79 -49.88 -26.03
C VAL A 11 -40.91 -48.35 -26.03
N LEU A 12 -42.13 -47.80 -26.07
CA LEU A 12 -42.34 -46.35 -25.97
C LEU A 12 -41.92 -45.78 -24.62
N LEU A 13 -42.14 -46.51 -23.53
CA LEU A 13 -41.74 -46.10 -22.18
C LEU A 13 -40.21 -46.15 -22.03
N ALA A 14 -39.55 -47.15 -22.62
CA ALA A 14 -38.09 -47.25 -22.70
C ALA A 14 -37.48 -46.14 -23.56
N ILE A 15 -38.08 -45.84 -24.73
CA ILE A 15 -37.66 -44.71 -25.58
C ILE A 15 -37.89 -43.38 -24.85
N GLY A 16 -39.00 -43.23 -24.12
CA GLY A 16 -39.28 -42.06 -23.29
C GLY A 16 -38.27 -41.90 -22.16
N LEU A 17 -37.86 -43.00 -21.50
CA LEU A 17 -36.80 -43.02 -20.49
C LEU A 17 -35.43 -42.68 -21.06
N VAL A 18 -35.09 -43.23 -22.23
CA VAL A 18 -33.83 -42.92 -22.92
C VAL A 18 -33.81 -41.47 -23.40
N ALA A 19 -34.91 -40.98 -23.98
CA ALA A 19 -35.04 -39.58 -24.36
C ALA A 19 -35.00 -38.66 -23.14
N TYR A 20 -35.66 -39.01 -22.04
CA TYR A 20 -35.57 -38.31 -20.77
C TYR A 20 -34.12 -38.29 -20.27
N PHE A 21 -33.41 -39.42 -20.27
CA PHE A 21 -32.02 -39.49 -19.82
C PHE A 21 -31.09 -38.69 -20.74
N VAL A 22 -31.27 -38.76 -22.06
CA VAL A 22 -30.45 -38.01 -23.04
C VAL A 22 -30.74 -36.51 -22.98
N ILE A 23 -31.97 -36.09 -22.71
CA ILE A 23 -32.37 -34.68 -22.64
C ILE A 23 -32.08 -34.08 -21.27
N PHE A 24 -32.31 -34.81 -20.18
CA PHE A 24 -32.15 -34.34 -18.81
C PHE A 24 -30.69 -34.42 -18.34
N ASN A 25 -29.92 -35.43 -18.76
CA ASN A 25 -28.49 -35.53 -18.45
C ASN A 25 -27.61 -34.61 -19.34
N ARG A 26 -28.20 -34.00 -20.39
CA ARG A 26 -27.59 -32.90 -21.14
C ARG A 26 -27.79 -31.53 -20.50
N LYS A 27 -28.68 -31.40 -19.50
CA LYS A 27 -29.21 -30.10 -19.08
C LYS A 27 -28.40 -29.33 -18.05
N ASP A 28 -27.32 -29.88 -17.50
CA ASP A 28 -26.46 -29.05 -16.65
C ASP A 28 -24.97 -29.43 -16.75
N ILE A 29 -24.37 -29.07 -17.89
CA ILE A 29 -22.93 -29.24 -18.14
C ILE A 29 -22.10 -28.51 -17.06
N SER A 30 -22.62 -27.39 -16.54
CA SER A 30 -22.05 -26.63 -15.42
C SER A 30 -22.01 -27.48 -14.15
N LYS A 31 -23.13 -28.12 -13.79
CA LYS A 31 -23.19 -29.02 -12.63
C LYS A 31 -22.20 -30.18 -12.73
N ARG A 32 -22.12 -30.84 -13.88
CA ARG A 32 -21.16 -31.95 -14.09
C ARG A 32 -19.71 -31.48 -14.01
N ALA A 33 -19.39 -30.28 -14.51
CA ALA A 33 -18.07 -29.71 -14.37
C ALA A 33 -17.72 -29.44 -12.89
N ILE A 34 -18.67 -28.93 -12.11
CA ILE A 34 -18.49 -28.69 -10.69
C ILE A 34 -18.26 -30.01 -9.94
N GLU A 35 -19.05 -31.06 -10.20
CA GLU A 35 -18.87 -32.39 -9.59
C GLU A 35 -17.47 -32.99 -9.89
N LEU A 36 -16.95 -32.78 -11.11
CA LEU A 36 -15.59 -33.16 -11.46
C LEU A 36 -14.55 -32.37 -10.67
N ALA A 37 -14.73 -31.06 -10.52
CA ALA A 37 -13.82 -30.22 -9.74
C ALA A 37 -13.86 -30.55 -8.24
N GLU A 38 -15.03 -30.85 -7.67
CA GLU A 38 -15.16 -31.34 -6.29
C GLU A 38 -14.42 -32.66 -6.07
N SER A 39 -14.28 -33.47 -7.13
CA SER A 39 -13.47 -34.69 -7.14
C SER A 39 -11.98 -34.43 -7.38
N GLY A 40 -11.54 -33.17 -7.44
CA GLY A 40 -10.16 -32.75 -7.72
C GLY A 40 -9.75 -32.78 -9.20
N MET A 41 -10.68 -33.08 -10.11
CA MET A 41 -10.41 -33.19 -11.55
C MET A 41 -10.60 -31.83 -12.26
N PHE A 42 -9.80 -30.83 -11.86
CA PHE A 42 -9.97 -29.45 -12.31
C PHE A 42 -9.76 -29.24 -13.82
N THR A 43 -8.78 -29.93 -14.41
CA THR A 43 -8.49 -29.85 -15.86
C THR A 43 -9.65 -30.34 -16.70
N ASP A 44 -10.27 -31.46 -16.29
CA ASP A 44 -11.38 -32.06 -17.01
C ASP A 44 -12.65 -31.24 -16.84
N ALA A 45 -12.88 -30.70 -15.64
CA ALA A 45 -13.95 -29.75 -15.36
C ALA A 45 -13.87 -28.51 -16.27
N ARG A 46 -12.69 -27.89 -16.38
CA ARG A 46 -12.48 -26.74 -17.28
C ARG A 46 -12.61 -27.11 -18.74
N GLY A 47 -12.03 -28.25 -19.16
CA GLY A 47 -12.11 -28.73 -20.54
C GLY A 47 -13.55 -28.92 -21.03
N LEU A 48 -14.43 -29.37 -20.14
CA LEU A 48 -15.86 -29.57 -20.40
C LEU A 48 -16.61 -28.24 -20.67
N LEU A 49 -16.18 -27.14 -20.03
CA LEU A 49 -16.79 -25.82 -20.17
C LEU A 49 -16.15 -24.96 -21.27
N ARG A 50 -14.82 -25.07 -21.48
CA ARG A 50 -14.04 -24.20 -22.39
C ARG A 50 -14.62 -24.17 -23.80
N SER A 51 -14.86 -25.34 -24.40
CA SER A 51 -15.41 -25.44 -25.77
C SER A 51 -16.82 -24.85 -25.93
N LYS A 52 -17.56 -24.69 -24.82
CA LYS A 52 -18.89 -24.06 -24.79
C LYS A 52 -18.76 -22.56 -24.63
N LEU A 53 -17.85 -22.12 -23.76
CA LEU A 53 -17.55 -20.71 -23.57
C LEU A 53 -16.94 -20.08 -24.83
N ASP A 54 -16.12 -20.82 -25.59
CA ASP A 54 -15.60 -20.37 -26.88
C ASP A 54 -16.73 -20.07 -27.91
N ARG A 55 -17.87 -20.77 -27.79
CA ARG A 55 -19.03 -20.58 -28.68
C ARG A 55 -20.01 -19.53 -28.17
N ASP A 56 -20.11 -19.40 -26.85
CA ASP A 56 -20.97 -18.44 -26.17
C ASP A 56 -20.19 -17.77 -25.02
N PRO A 57 -19.35 -16.76 -25.33
CA PRO A 57 -18.49 -16.10 -24.33
C PRO A 57 -19.26 -15.32 -23.27
N ASN A 58 -20.56 -15.06 -23.49
CA ASN A 58 -21.39 -14.30 -22.56
C ASN A 58 -22.31 -15.21 -21.72
N ASN A 59 -22.01 -16.50 -21.66
CA ASN A 59 -22.84 -17.46 -20.95
C ASN A 59 -22.63 -17.38 -19.43
N VAL A 60 -23.62 -16.79 -18.74
CA VAL A 60 -23.63 -16.60 -17.29
C VAL A 60 -23.37 -17.91 -16.52
N SER A 61 -24.09 -18.98 -16.84
CA SER A 61 -24.00 -20.26 -16.12
C SER A 61 -22.65 -20.96 -16.29
N LEU A 62 -21.96 -20.74 -17.43
CA LEU A 62 -20.63 -21.28 -17.64
C LEU A 62 -19.57 -20.47 -16.88
N HIS A 63 -19.66 -19.14 -16.89
CA HIS A 63 -18.78 -18.28 -16.08
C HIS A 63 -18.89 -18.62 -14.60
N GLN A 64 -20.09 -18.86 -14.08
CA GLN A 64 -20.29 -19.24 -12.69
C GLN A 64 -19.69 -20.59 -12.33
N ALA A 65 -19.83 -21.58 -13.22
CA ALA A 65 -19.19 -22.86 -13.03
C ALA A 65 -17.65 -22.69 -13.02
N MET A 66 -17.09 -21.87 -13.92
CA MET A 66 -15.65 -21.57 -13.92
C MET A 66 -15.21 -20.88 -12.62
N ILE A 67 -15.94 -19.86 -12.14
CA ILE A 67 -15.67 -19.21 -10.84
C ILE A 67 -15.61 -20.25 -9.73
N ARG A 68 -16.62 -21.14 -9.64
CA ARG A 68 -16.66 -22.19 -8.62
C ARG A 68 -15.51 -23.18 -8.73
N ILE A 69 -15.14 -23.58 -9.95
CA ILE A 69 -14.03 -24.50 -10.21
C ILE A 69 -12.70 -23.88 -9.77
N TYR A 70 -12.42 -22.65 -10.18
CA TYR A 70 -11.19 -21.95 -9.82
C TYR A 70 -11.11 -21.65 -8.33
N HIS A 71 -12.24 -21.33 -7.70
CA HIS A 71 -12.33 -21.19 -6.24
C HIS A 71 -11.94 -22.48 -5.51
N LEU A 72 -12.40 -23.65 -5.99
CA LEU A 72 -12.05 -24.95 -5.42
C LEU A 72 -10.57 -25.33 -5.65
N GLU A 73 -9.98 -24.88 -6.75
CA GLU A 73 -8.56 -25.08 -7.08
C GLU A 73 -7.64 -24.13 -6.30
N GLY A 74 -8.17 -22.99 -5.83
CA GLY A 74 -7.40 -21.91 -5.20
C GLY A 74 -6.71 -20.96 -6.19
N ASP A 75 -7.09 -20.99 -7.47
CA ASP A 75 -6.59 -20.08 -8.51
C ASP A 75 -7.40 -18.77 -8.50
N GLU A 76 -7.03 -17.87 -7.60
CA GLU A 76 -7.68 -16.56 -7.41
C GLU A 76 -7.59 -15.67 -8.66
N HIS A 77 -6.55 -15.83 -9.49
CA HIS A 77 -6.36 -15.03 -10.71
C HIS A 77 -7.40 -15.37 -11.76
N SER A 78 -7.54 -16.65 -12.09
CA SER A 78 -8.53 -17.12 -13.06
C SER A 78 -9.96 -16.94 -12.53
N GLU A 79 -10.17 -17.13 -11.23
CA GLU A 79 -11.45 -16.83 -10.57
C GLU A 79 -11.87 -15.37 -10.82
N LEU A 80 -10.96 -14.42 -10.54
CA LEU A 80 -11.18 -12.98 -10.74
C LEU A 80 -11.52 -12.64 -12.19
N GLU A 81 -10.83 -13.22 -13.17
CA GLU A 81 -11.11 -12.99 -14.59
C GLU A 81 -12.55 -13.39 -14.94
N HIS A 82 -13.00 -14.57 -14.52
CA HIS A 82 -14.39 -14.99 -14.77
C HIS A 82 -15.42 -14.16 -13.99
N MET A 83 -15.10 -13.69 -12.79
CA MET A 83 -15.94 -12.75 -12.03
C MET A 83 -16.12 -11.42 -12.76
N ILE A 84 -15.04 -10.86 -13.30
CA ILE A 84 -15.07 -9.60 -14.06
C ILE A 84 -15.88 -9.77 -15.34
N GLN A 85 -15.70 -10.88 -16.07
CA GLN A 85 -16.52 -11.14 -17.26
C GLN A 85 -18.00 -11.27 -16.91
N LEU A 86 -18.33 -11.98 -15.82
CA LEU A 86 -19.70 -12.09 -15.35
C LEU A 86 -20.29 -10.72 -14.99
N TYR A 87 -19.51 -9.86 -14.32
CA TYR A 87 -19.92 -8.49 -14.01
C TYR A 87 -20.13 -7.65 -15.28
N ARG A 88 -19.26 -7.77 -16.28
CA ARG A 88 -19.38 -7.05 -17.58
C ARG A 88 -20.62 -7.46 -18.38
N ILE A 89 -21.02 -8.74 -18.32
CA ILE A 89 -22.25 -9.22 -18.97
C ILE A 89 -23.49 -8.49 -18.38
N GLY A 90 -23.40 -7.98 -17.15
CA GLY A 90 -24.47 -7.21 -16.50
C GLY A 90 -25.68 -8.05 -16.11
N ARG A 91 -25.55 -9.38 -16.10
CA ARG A 91 -26.58 -10.32 -15.65
C ARG A 91 -26.09 -11.02 -14.39
N SER A 92 -26.87 -10.96 -13.32
CA SER A 92 -26.65 -11.75 -12.12
C SER A 92 -27.59 -12.95 -12.04
N THR A 93 -27.21 -13.94 -11.24
CA THR A 93 -28.15 -14.95 -10.75
C THR A 93 -28.60 -14.60 -9.33
N PRO A 94 -29.66 -15.25 -8.82
CA PRO A 94 -30.06 -15.10 -7.42
C PRO A 94 -28.92 -15.37 -6.43
N ASP A 95 -28.04 -16.33 -6.75
CA ASP A 95 -26.94 -16.75 -5.88
C ASP A 95 -25.74 -15.78 -5.89
N LEU A 96 -25.57 -15.01 -6.96
CA LEU A 96 -24.48 -14.03 -7.08
C LEU A 96 -24.96 -12.71 -7.70
N PRO A 97 -25.69 -11.87 -6.93
CA PRO A 97 -26.11 -10.53 -7.33
C PRO A 97 -24.94 -9.63 -7.71
N LEU A 98 -25.14 -8.73 -8.69
CA LEU A 98 -24.11 -7.78 -9.14
C LEU A 98 -23.45 -6.95 -8.01
N PRO A 99 -24.17 -6.46 -6.97
CA PRO A 99 -23.53 -5.74 -5.88
C PRO A 99 -22.54 -6.60 -5.08
N ILE A 100 -22.92 -7.86 -4.82
CA ILE A 100 -22.08 -8.82 -4.09
C ILE A 100 -20.85 -9.17 -4.94
N LEU A 101 -21.07 -9.41 -6.23
CA LEU A 101 -19.99 -9.68 -7.18
C LEU A 101 -18.99 -8.50 -7.27
N ALA A 102 -19.49 -7.26 -7.36
CA ALA A 102 -18.64 -6.07 -7.39
C ALA A 102 -17.80 -5.95 -6.12
N ASN A 103 -18.39 -6.15 -4.93
CA ASN A 103 -17.66 -6.16 -3.67
C ASN A 103 -16.56 -7.25 -3.63
N GLN A 104 -16.88 -8.47 -4.05
CA GLN A 104 -15.91 -9.56 -4.04
C GLN A 104 -14.73 -9.28 -5.00
N ILE A 105 -15.00 -8.79 -6.20
CA ILE A 105 -13.96 -8.35 -7.16
C ILE A 105 -13.10 -7.25 -6.52
N ALA A 106 -13.73 -6.26 -5.90
CA ALA A 106 -13.02 -5.18 -5.22
C ALA A 106 -12.13 -5.68 -4.07
N SER A 107 -12.61 -6.64 -3.28
CA SER A 107 -11.86 -7.24 -2.18
C SER A 107 -10.63 -8.00 -2.66
N ILE A 108 -10.74 -8.75 -3.76
CA ILE A 108 -9.60 -9.45 -4.37
C ILE A 108 -8.55 -8.42 -4.85
N TYR A 109 -8.97 -7.38 -5.58
CA TYR A 109 -8.06 -6.32 -6.00
C TYR A 109 -7.41 -5.60 -4.81
N TYR A 110 -8.17 -5.35 -3.73
CA TYR A 110 -7.66 -4.72 -2.53
C TYR A 110 -6.59 -5.57 -1.85
N LYS A 111 -6.84 -6.87 -1.69
CA LYS A 111 -5.89 -7.85 -1.14
C LYS A 111 -4.60 -7.93 -1.97
N ASN A 112 -4.71 -7.80 -3.29
CA ASN A 112 -3.59 -7.78 -4.21
C ASN A 112 -2.94 -6.39 -4.36
N GLU A 113 -3.27 -5.45 -3.46
CA GLU A 113 -2.75 -4.08 -3.42
C GLU A 113 -2.95 -3.27 -4.72
N GLN A 114 -3.93 -3.68 -5.52
CA GLN A 114 -4.39 -3.02 -6.74
C GLN A 114 -5.51 -2.03 -6.40
N TYR A 115 -5.14 -0.99 -5.65
CA TYR A 115 -6.10 -0.10 -5.00
C TYR A 115 -6.96 0.72 -5.97
N SER A 116 -6.47 1.03 -7.17
CA SER A 116 -7.23 1.78 -8.18
C SER A 116 -8.42 0.97 -8.71
N GLU A 117 -8.19 -0.30 -9.05
CA GLU A 117 -9.22 -1.23 -9.50
C GLU A 117 -10.19 -1.54 -8.35
N ALA A 118 -9.67 -1.78 -7.15
CA ALA A 118 -10.49 -1.99 -5.96
C ALA A 118 -11.44 -0.80 -5.71
N PHE A 119 -10.92 0.43 -5.78
CA PHE A 119 -11.71 1.65 -5.61
C PHE A 119 -12.86 1.72 -6.61
N GLN A 120 -12.63 1.41 -7.89
CA GLN A 120 -13.70 1.42 -8.89
C GLN A 120 -14.78 0.39 -8.61
N PHE A 121 -14.41 -0.85 -8.29
CA PHE A 121 -15.40 -1.89 -8.01
C PHE A 121 -16.17 -1.64 -6.70
N TYR A 122 -15.54 -1.09 -5.66
CA TYR A 122 -16.28 -0.64 -4.47
C TYR A 122 -17.23 0.52 -4.79
N LYS A 123 -16.82 1.49 -5.62
CA LYS A 123 -17.69 2.58 -6.07
C LYS A 123 -18.89 2.05 -6.87
N ASP A 124 -18.66 1.08 -7.73
CA ASP A 124 -19.69 0.39 -8.48
C ASP A 124 -20.67 -0.36 -7.57
N ALA A 125 -20.16 -1.03 -6.52
CA ALA A 125 -20.99 -1.67 -5.52
C ALA A 125 -21.87 -0.65 -4.77
N LEU A 126 -21.33 0.52 -4.42
CA LEU A 126 -22.12 1.62 -3.82
C LEU A 126 -23.15 2.22 -4.77
N ARG A 127 -22.89 2.24 -6.07
CA ARG A 127 -23.89 2.68 -7.05
C ARG A 127 -25.10 1.73 -7.07
N LEU A 128 -24.86 0.43 -6.90
CA LEU A 128 -25.91 -0.58 -6.90
C LEU A 128 -26.61 -0.70 -5.53
N VAL A 129 -25.86 -0.57 -4.44
CA VAL A 129 -26.34 -0.61 -3.06
C VAL A 129 -25.68 0.53 -2.27
N PRO A 130 -26.34 1.69 -2.16
CA PRO A 130 -25.77 2.91 -1.56
C PRO A 130 -25.30 2.80 -0.11
N ASP A 131 -25.86 1.83 0.62
CA ASP A 131 -25.60 1.59 2.04
C ASP A 131 -24.78 0.30 2.28
N ASN A 132 -24.04 -0.16 1.26
CA ASN A 132 -23.14 -1.30 1.40
C ASN A 132 -21.99 -0.94 2.37
N GLU A 133 -22.07 -1.47 3.60
CA GLU A 133 -21.16 -1.19 4.70
C GLU A 133 -19.69 -1.45 4.33
N GLU A 134 -19.40 -2.59 3.71
CA GLU A 134 -18.04 -2.96 3.32
C GLU A 134 -17.45 -1.99 2.30
N ALA A 135 -18.19 -1.68 1.23
CA ALA A 135 -17.72 -0.76 0.20
C ALA A 135 -17.53 0.66 0.75
N LEU A 136 -18.45 1.13 1.60
CA LEU A 136 -18.32 2.41 2.30
C LEU A 136 -17.04 2.44 3.15
N ALA A 137 -16.80 1.40 3.96
CA ALA A 137 -15.64 1.33 4.84
C ALA A 137 -14.33 1.31 4.04
N ARG A 138 -14.26 0.46 3.02
CA ARG A 138 -13.05 0.32 2.19
C ARG A 138 -12.71 1.60 1.45
N LEU A 139 -13.70 2.27 0.88
CA LEU A 139 -13.50 3.58 0.24
C LEU A 139 -13.13 4.67 1.24
N ALA A 140 -13.74 4.68 2.43
CA ALA A 140 -13.39 5.63 3.49
C ALA A 140 -11.91 5.50 3.88
N PHE A 141 -11.44 4.29 4.19
CA PHE A 141 -10.04 4.04 4.57
C PHE A 141 -9.06 4.31 3.43
N LEU A 142 -9.38 3.93 2.18
CA LEU A 142 -8.57 4.30 1.02
C LEU A 142 -8.47 5.83 0.89
N CYS A 143 -9.57 6.56 1.05
CA CYS A 143 -9.55 8.02 1.00
C CYS A 143 -8.72 8.64 2.15
N VAL A 144 -8.78 8.09 3.38
CA VAL A 144 -7.90 8.55 4.48
C VAL A 144 -6.44 8.33 4.14
N GLY A 145 -6.09 7.15 3.64
CA GLY A 145 -4.71 6.82 3.28
C GLY A 145 -4.14 7.69 2.15
N GLN A 146 -5.01 8.20 1.29
CA GLN A 146 -4.69 9.16 0.21
C GLN A 146 -4.87 10.63 0.61
N GLU A 147 -5.06 10.91 1.91
CA GLU A 147 -5.21 12.26 2.45
C GLU A 147 -6.44 13.03 1.90
N LYS A 148 -7.44 12.29 1.40
CA LYS A 148 -8.74 12.80 0.91
C LYS A 148 -9.78 12.82 2.01
N PHE A 149 -9.51 13.61 3.06
CA PHE A 149 -10.28 13.60 4.32
C PHE A 149 -11.74 14.07 4.15
N ASP A 150 -12.01 14.99 3.24
CA ASP A 150 -13.36 15.49 2.94
C ASP A 150 -14.24 14.39 2.29
N ILE A 151 -13.65 13.61 1.38
CA ILE A 151 -14.33 12.47 0.75
C ILE A 151 -14.52 11.34 1.79
N ALA A 152 -13.49 11.05 2.58
CA ALA A 152 -13.55 10.03 3.63
C ALA A 152 -14.62 10.32 4.67
N ASP A 153 -14.75 11.57 5.15
CA ASP A 153 -15.79 11.96 6.11
C ASP A 153 -17.20 11.72 5.56
N ARG A 154 -17.45 11.91 4.26
CA ARG A 154 -18.77 11.60 3.67
C ARG A 154 -19.10 10.11 3.75
N TYR A 155 -18.12 9.23 3.53
CA TYR A 155 -18.31 7.78 3.67
C TYR A 155 -18.47 7.38 5.14
N PHE A 156 -17.60 7.88 6.03
CA PHE A 156 -17.72 7.62 7.46
C PHE A 156 -19.02 8.15 8.07
N SER A 157 -19.50 9.31 7.62
CA SER A 157 -20.78 9.88 8.06
C SER A 157 -21.95 8.94 7.77
N LYS A 158 -21.93 8.22 6.64
CA LYS A 158 -22.92 7.15 6.36
C LYS A 158 -22.72 5.95 7.27
N LEU A 159 -21.47 5.50 7.43
CA LEU A 159 -21.13 4.33 8.25
C LEU A 159 -21.58 4.49 9.71
N VAL A 160 -21.36 5.65 10.31
CA VAL A 160 -21.78 5.90 11.70
C VAL A 160 -23.30 6.03 11.89
N ILE A 161 -24.06 6.23 10.81
CA ILE A 161 -25.52 6.16 10.83
C ILE A 161 -25.98 4.71 10.73
N ILE A 162 -25.38 3.93 9.82
CA ILE A 162 -25.73 2.51 9.58
C ILE A 162 -25.30 1.64 10.77
N ARG A 163 -24.10 1.89 11.31
CA ARG A 163 -23.49 1.18 12.43
C ARG A 163 -22.89 2.17 13.44
N PRO A 164 -23.71 2.70 14.36
CA PRO A 164 -23.26 3.74 15.30
C PRO A 164 -22.23 3.26 16.34
N ASN A 165 -22.13 1.96 16.58
CA ASN A 165 -21.34 1.33 17.64
C ASN A 165 -20.10 0.58 17.12
N VAL A 166 -19.62 0.90 15.92
CA VAL A 166 -18.36 0.34 15.39
C VAL A 166 -17.23 1.32 15.70
N PHE A 167 -16.26 0.85 16.47
CA PHE A 167 -15.15 1.65 16.99
C PHE A 167 -14.34 2.29 15.87
N GLU A 168 -13.98 1.52 14.85
CA GLU A 168 -13.13 1.91 13.74
C GLU A 168 -13.75 3.04 12.91
N TYR A 169 -15.09 3.07 12.80
CA TYR A 169 -15.81 4.10 12.05
C TYR A 169 -15.82 5.43 12.79
N ARG A 170 -16.01 5.39 14.13
CA ARG A 170 -15.90 6.59 14.98
C ARG A 170 -14.48 7.15 14.97
N LEU A 171 -13.49 6.29 15.16
CA LEU A 171 -12.09 6.67 15.17
C LEU A 171 -11.65 7.24 13.81
N GLY A 172 -11.96 6.55 12.71
CA GLY A 172 -11.65 6.99 11.35
C GLY A 172 -12.28 8.34 11.02
N ARG A 173 -13.56 8.54 11.37
CA ARG A 173 -14.23 9.83 11.18
C ARG A 173 -13.61 10.94 12.02
N GLY A 174 -13.29 10.67 13.29
CA GLY A 174 -12.60 11.62 14.17
C GLY A 174 -11.28 12.10 13.58
N ILE A 175 -10.49 11.19 13.00
CA ILE A 175 -9.23 11.52 12.31
C ILE A 175 -9.49 12.45 11.12
N CYS A 176 -10.48 12.14 10.27
CA CYS A 176 -10.85 13.01 9.16
C CYS A 176 -11.25 14.41 9.63
N LEU A 177 -12.12 14.49 10.65
CA LEU A 177 -12.63 15.76 11.17
C LEU A 177 -11.54 16.59 11.85
N SER A 178 -10.63 15.97 12.61
CA SER A 178 -9.46 16.63 13.21
C SER A 178 -8.62 17.29 12.12
N GLN A 179 -8.33 16.56 11.05
CA GLN A 179 -7.53 17.06 9.94
C GLN A 179 -8.22 18.20 9.18
N LEU A 180 -9.55 18.12 9.03
CA LEU A 180 -10.39 19.18 8.47
C LEU A 180 -10.67 20.33 9.45
N ARG A 181 -10.13 20.27 10.68
CA ARG A 181 -10.31 21.24 11.77
C ARG A 181 -11.79 21.51 12.09
N LYS A 182 -12.59 20.44 12.09
CA LYS A 182 -14.01 20.46 12.41
C LYS A 182 -14.19 20.25 13.91
N LYS A 183 -15.10 21.01 14.54
CA LYS A 183 -15.33 20.96 16.00
C LYS A 183 -15.89 19.60 16.44
N GLU A 184 -16.57 18.92 15.53
CA GLU A 184 -17.19 17.61 15.70
C GLU A 184 -16.16 16.48 15.92
N ALA A 185 -14.86 16.71 15.63
CA ALA A 185 -13.81 15.71 15.79
C ALA A 185 -13.74 15.12 17.20
N LEU A 186 -13.77 16.00 18.22
CA LEU A 186 -13.79 15.58 19.62
C LEU A 186 -15.00 14.69 19.92
N SER A 187 -16.18 15.05 19.41
CA SER A 187 -17.39 14.23 19.63
C SER A 187 -17.30 12.82 19.05
N GLU A 188 -16.61 12.62 17.92
CA GLU A 188 -16.41 11.28 17.35
C GLU A 188 -15.40 10.47 18.16
N PHE A 189 -14.34 11.11 18.66
CA PHE A 189 -13.41 10.44 19.58
C PHE A 189 -14.06 10.12 20.92
N ASP A 190 -14.93 10.99 21.43
CA ASP A 190 -15.76 10.74 22.63
C ASP A 190 -16.65 9.51 22.44
N ALA A 191 -17.27 9.39 21.27
CA ALA A 191 -18.06 8.22 20.92
C ALA A 191 -17.20 6.95 20.81
N ALA A 192 -15.99 7.04 20.25
CA ALA A 192 -15.04 5.92 20.21
C ALA A 192 -14.63 5.46 21.63
N VAL A 193 -14.33 6.41 22.53
CA VAL A 193 -14.07 6.14 23.95
C VAL A 193 -15.30 5.53 24.63
N GLY A 194 -16.52 5.99 24.31
CA GLY A 194 -17.75 5.39 24.83
C GLY A 194 -17.96 3.93 24.42
N ILE A 195 -17.49 3.53 23.24
CA ILE A 195 -17.53 2.14 22.75
C ILE A 195 -16.44 1.30 23.42
N ALA A 196 -15.23 1.84 23.56
CA ALA A 196 -14.09 1.15 24.14
C ALA A 196 -13.36 2.06 25.16
N PRO A 197 -13.83 2.11 26.43
CA PRO A 197 -13.33 3.06 27.44
C PRO A 197 -11.84 2.88 27.78
N ASP A 198 -11.35 1.65 27.73
CA ASP A 198 -9.95 1.29 28.05
C ASP A 198 -9.09 1.11 26.80
N ASN A 199 -9.53 1.65 25.66
CA ASN A 199 -8.70 1.68 24.46
C ASN A 199 -7.71 2.85 24.53
N LEU A 200 -6.41 2.53 24.46
CA LEU A 200 -5.32 3.50 24.52
C LEU A 200 -5.40 4.56 23.42
N THR A 201 -5.56 4.12 22.16
CA THR A 201 -5.63 5.00 20.98
C THR A 201 -6.80 5.98 21.06
N ALA A 202 -7.97 5.51 21.50
CA ALA A 202 -9.16 6.34 21.65
C ALA A 202 -8.95 7.45 22.67
N ASN A 203 -8.43 7.11 23.86
CA ASN A 203 -8.15 8.08 24.91
C ASN A 203 -7.04 9.06 24.51
N LEU A 204 -6.00 8.58 23.83
CA LEU A 204 -4.93 9.42 23.28
C LEU A 204 -5.48 10.43 22.28
N PHE A 205 -6.21 10.00 21.26
CA PHE A 205 -6.72 10.90 20.21
C PHE A 205 -7.76 11.86 20.76
N ALA A 206 -8.66 11.39 21.61
CA ALA A 206 -9.64 12.23 22.29
C ALA A 206 -8.97 13.28 23.20
N GLY A 207 -7.86 12.92 23.87
CA GLY A 207 -7.07 13.81 24.71
C GLY A 207 -6.31 14.87 23.91
N ILE A 208 -5.66 14.48 22.80
CA ILE A 208 -4.96 15.41 21.91
C ILE A 208 -5.94 16.35 21.22
N GLU A 209 -7.05 15.84 20.68
CA GLU A 209 -8.05 16.67 20.02
C GLU A 209 -8.68 17.66 21.01
N GLY A 210 -8.96 17.21 22.23
CA GLY A 210 -9.45 18.10 23.28
C GLY A 210 -8.43 19.20 23.63
N LEU A 211 -7.12 18.91 23.64
CA LEU A 211 -6.07 19.94 23.79
C LEU A 211 -6.12 20.95 22.63
N LEU A 212 -6.28 20.49 21.38
CA LEU A 212 -6.38 21.35 20.19
C LEU A 212 -7.62 22.26 20.23
N GLN A 213 -8.73 21.77 20.78
CA GLN A 213 -9.97 22.51 20.93
C GLN A 213 -10.08 23.33 22.23
N GLY A 214 -9.12 23.20 23.15
CA GLY A 214 -9.10 23.90 24.44
C GLY A 214 -9.97 23.27 25.54
N ALA A 215 -10.40 22.02 25.39
CA ALA A 215 -11.15 21.26 26.40
C ALA A 215 -10.21 20.68 27.49
N VAL A 216 -9.53 21.56 28.24
CA VAL A 216 -8.37 21.22 29.09
C VAL A 216 -8.67 20.14 30.14
N ASP A 217 -9.81 20.23 30.83
CA ASP A 217 -10.19 19.31 31.91
C ASP A 217 -10.44 17.88 31.44
N GLN A 218 -11.32 17.72 30.44
CA GLN A 218 -11.62 16.43 29.85
C GLN A 218 -10.38 15.80 29.20
N SER A 219 -9.55 16.62 28.54
CA SER A 219 -8.31 16.15 27.91
C SER A 219 -7.30 15.62 28.92
N THR A 220 -7.13 16.33 30.04
CA THR A 220 -6.22 15.89 31.11
C THR A 220 -6.65 14.55 31.68
N ALA A 221 -7.96 14.37 31.94
CA ALA A 221 -8.48 13.12 32.50
C ALA A 221 -8.24 11.93 31.55
N ARG A 222 -8.48 12.12 30.24
CA ARG A 222 -8.26 11.09 29.23
C ARG A 222 -6.80 10.70 29.05
N LEU A 223 -5.92 11.68 29.00
CA LEU A 223 -4.49 11.44 28.86
C LEU A 223 -3.92 10.76 30.11
N LYS A 224 -4.42 11.09 31.31
CA LYS A 224 -4.06 10.35 32.53
C LYS A 224 -4.55 8.91 32.48
N HIS A 225 -5.80 8.67 32.06
CA HIS A 225 -6.31 7.32 31.85
C HIS A 225 -5.45 6.55 30.84
N ALA A 226 -5.04 7.19 29.74
CA ALA A 226 -4.13 6.59 28.77
C ALA A 226 -2.76 6.20 29.37
N LEU A 227 -2.22 6.96 30.34
CA LEU A 227 -1.03 6.55 31.09
C LEU A 227 -1.29 5.37 32.01
N ASP A 228 -2.44 5.35 32.69
CA ASP A 228 -2.82 4.29 33.62
C ASP A 228 -2.99 2.92 32.92
N LEU A 229 -3.23 2.92 31.60
CA LEU A 229 -3.27 1.72 30.76
C LEU A 229 -1.90 1.10 30.47
N GLY A 230 -0.79 1.74 30.89
CA GLY A 230 0.58 1.23 30.70
C GLY A 230 1.05 1.25 29.24
N PRO A 231 1.11 2.43 28.59
CA PRO A 231 1.56 2.55 27.21
C PRO A 231 3.05 2.24 27.04
N GLU A 232 3.43 1.78 25.85
CA GLU A 232 4.83 1.71 25.40
C GLU A 232 5.50 3.10 25.42
N PRO A 233 6.84 3.19 25.51
CA PRO A 233 7.57 4.45 25.69
C PRO A 233 7.19 5.55 24.68
N GLU A 234 6.96 5.21 23.41
CA GLU A 234 6.61 6.19 22.36
C GLU A 234 5.28 6.88 22.65
N VAL A 235 4.29 6.09 23.06
CA VAL A 235 2.96 6.61 23.39
C VAL A 235 3.01 7.34 24.73
N GLU A 236 3.74 6.82 25.71
CA GLU A 236 3.94 7.48 27.00
C GLU A 236 4.56 8.87 26.84
N TYR A 237 5.59 8.99 25.99
CA TYR A 237 6.24 10.26 25.65
C TYR A 237 5.24 11.26 25.06
N ILE A 238 4.41 10.85 24.08
CA ILE A 238 3.40 11.71 23.46
C ILE A 238 2.36 12.17 24.48
N VAL A 239 1.88 11.26 25.33
CA VAL A 239 0.88 11.55 26.36
C VAL A 239 1.43 12.57 27.37
N LYS A 240 2.64 12.34 27.89
CA LYS A 240 3.30 13.26 28.84
C LYS A 240 3.60 14.61 28.20
N LYS A 241 4.01 14.63 26.93
CA LYS A 241 4.20 15.86 26.15
C LYS A 241 2.90 16.69 26.07
N ALA A 242 1.75 16.03 25.87
CA ALA A 242 0.45 16.69 25.86
C ALA A 242 0.04 17.19 27.26
N LEU A 243 0.31 16.39 28.30
CA LEU A 243 0.06 16.78 29.70
C LEU A 243 0.91 17.98 30.14
N THR A 244 2.17 18.10 29.69
CA THR A 244 2.99 19.31 29.89
C THR A 244 2.29 20.54 29.31
N SER A 245 1.78 20.46 28.07
CA SER A 245 1.07 21.58 27.43
C SER A 245 -0.23 21.94 28.16
N LEU A 246 -1.00 20.95 28.63
CA LEU A 246 -2.22 21.18 29.41
C LEU A 246 -1.94 21.81 30.78
N ALA A 247 -0.92 21.33 31.49
CA ALA A 247 -0.51 21.89 32.77
C ALA A 247 0.00 23.33 32.62
N TYR A 248 0.78 23.61 31.57
CA TYR A 248 1.17 24.97 31.21
C TYR A 248 -0.03 25.89 30.95
N GLN A 249 -1.05 25.43 30.20
CA GLN A 249 -2.27 26.21 29.95
C GLN A 249 -3.05 26.55 31.24
N ARG A 250 -2.95 25.70 32.26
CA ARG A 250 -3.51 25.95 33.60
C ARG A 250 -2.62 26.81 34.51
N MET A 251 -1.44 27.21 34.03
CA MET A 251 -0.41 27.87 34.84
C MET A 251 0.11 27.00 36.01
N ASP A 252 -0.04 25.68 35.93
CA ASP A 252 0.53 24.73 36.88
C ASP A 252 1.93 24.32 36.41
N TYR A 253 2.89 25.24 36.57
CA TYR A 253 4.23 25.11 36.02
C TYR A 253 5.04 23.99 36.68
N ASN A 254 4.80 23.69 37.96
CA ASN A 254 5.46 22.59 38.65
C ASN A 254 5.03 21.23 38.09
N THR A 255 3.73 21.03 37.86
CA THR A 255 3.24 19.81 37.20
C THR A 255 3.72 19.75 35.74
N ALA A 256 3.75 20.88 35.04
CA ALA A 256 4.25 20.94 33.66
C ALA A 256 5.73 20.55 33.58
N LEU A 257 6.56 21.08 34.48
CA LEU A 257 7.98 20.75 34.61
C LEU A 257 8.17 19.26 34.88
N LYS A 258 7.44 18.70 35.86
CA LYS A 258 7.49 17.27 36.18
C LYS A 258 7.24 16.39 34.95
N TYR A 259 6.20 16.68 34.17
CA TYR A 259 5.93 15.90 32.95
C TYR A 259 7.01 16.13 31.88
N ALA A 260 7.55 17.35 31.75
CA ALA A 260 8.62 17.65 30.80
C ALA A 260 9.90 16.86 31.15
N GLU A 261 10.29 16.79 32.41
CA GLU A 261 11.43 16.00 32.89
C GLU A 261 11.24 14.51 32.60
N GLN A 262 10.02 14.00 32.80
CA GLN A 262 9.70 12.62 32.45
C GLN A 262 9.78 12.37 30.93
N THR A 263 9.39 13.33 30.08
CA THR A 263 9.61 13.18 28.63
C THR A 263 11.09 13.20 28.26
N LEU A 264 11.90 13.98 28.97
CA LEU A 264 13.35 14.00 28.77
C LEU A 264 13.97 12.67 29.17
N GLN A 265 13.56 12.11 30.31
CA GLN A 265 14.06 10.82 30.78
C GLN A 265 13.75 9.71 29.77
N ILE A 266 12.51 9.63 29.27
CA ILE A 266 12.15 8.63 28.24
C ILE A 266 13.03 8.80 26.99
N ALA A 267 13.19 10.02 26.49
CA ALA A 267 14.01 10.25 25.30
C ALA A 267 15.49 9.90 25.51
N LEU A 268 16.02 10.05 26.72
CA LEU A 268 17.38 9.63 27.07
C LEU A 268 17.48 8.10 27.15
N ASP A 269 16.55 7.45 27.83
CA ASP A 269 16.53 5.99 28.01
C ASP A 269 16.43 5.28 26.64
N GLU A 270 15.60 5.81 25.74
CA GLU A 270 15.38 5.28 24.39
C GLU A 270 16.37 5.82 23.34
N ASN A 271 17.30 6.70 23.72
CA ASN A 271 18.31 7.32 22.85
C ASN A 271 17.73 8.11 21.65
N TRP A 272 16.59 8.77 21.84
CA TRP A 272 15.91 9.56 20.82
C TRP A 272 16.48 10.98 20.73
N ASN A 273 17.54 11.16 19.93
CA ASN A 273 18.30 12.42 19.85
C ASN A 273 17.44 13.67 19.53
N LYS A 274 16.42 13.54 18.66
CA LYS A 274 15.58 14.66 18.24
C LYS A 274 14.56 15.01 19.32
N GLU A 275 13.92 14.01 19.88
CA GLU A 275 12.93 14.10 20.95
C GLU A 275 13.56 14.60 22.25
N GLU A 276 14.82 14.22 22.52
CA GLU A 276 15.61 14.73 23.64
C GLU A 276 15.83 16.24 23.52
N TYR A 277 16.19 16.75 22.33
CA TYR A 277 16.38 18.19 22.12
C TYR A 277 15.08 18.99 22.38
N ASP A 278 13.95 18.48 21.90
CA ASP A 278 12.63 19.07 22.17
C ASP A 278 12.23 18.97 23.65
N ALA A 279 12.52 17.85 24.31
CA ALA A 279 12.23 17.64 25.71
C ALA A 279 13.07 18.56 26.61
N ARG A 280 14.38 18.71 26.36
CA ARG A 280 15.25 19.66 27.07
C ARG A 280 14.78 21.10 26.92
N THR A 281 14.35 21.48 25.71
CA THR A 281 13.77 22.82 25.48
C THR A 281 12.52 23.02 26.33
N SER A 282 11.70 21.97 26.46
CA SER A 282 10.48 22.00 27.28
C SER A 282 10.79 22.09 28.77
N VAL A 283 11.76 21.30 29.26
CA VAL A 283 12.24 21.38 30.65
C VAL A 283 12.74 22.78 30.94
N ALA A 284 13.63 23.34 30.11
CA ALA A 284 14.15 24.70 30.30
C ALA A 284 13.03 25.74 30.41
N CYS A 285 12.05 25.70 29.51
CA CYS A 285 10.92 26.63 29.52
C CYS A 285 10.06 26.50 30.78
N MET A 286 9.71 25.27 31.16
CA MET A 286 8.85 25.03 32.33
C MET A 286 9.60 25.34 33.64
N ALA A 287 10.91 25.06 33.68
CA ALA A 287 11.77 25.33 34.83
C ALA A 287 11.93 26.83 35.09
N ILE A 288 12.10 27.65 34.04
CA ILE A 288 12.08 29.12 34.16
C ILE A 288 10.77 29.61 34.77
N LEU A 289 9.63 29.08 34.31
CA LEU A 289 8.30 29.47 34.80
C LEU A 289 8.02 28.97 36.23
N ALA A 290 8.54 27.80 36.59
CA ALA A 290 8.44 27.22 37.92
C ALA A 290 9.40 27.87 38.93
N GLY A 291 10.39 28.62 38.45
CA GLY A 291 11.44 29.24 39.27
C GLY A 291 12.63 28.32 39.56
N ASP A 292 12.71 27.16 38.92
CA ASP A 292 13.86 26.24 39.00
C ASP A 292 14.92 26.62 37.96
N LEU A 293 15.66 27.69 38.24
CA LEU A 293 16.63 28.24 37.29
C LEU A 293 17.88 27.35 37.13
N GLU A 294 18.16 26.48 38.11
CA GLU A 294 19.25 25.51 38.04
C GLU A 294 18.94 24.42 37.01
N ALA A 295 17.75 23.81 37.08
CA ALA A 295 17.31 22.83 36.09
C ALA A 295 17.21 23.45 34.68
N ALA A 296 16.78 24.73 34.60
CA ALA A 296 16.77 25.45 33.34
C ALA A 296 18.18 25.61 32.75
N ASN A 297 19.15 26.03 33.57
CA ASN A 297 20.54 26.22 33.19
C ASN A 297 21.17 24.95 32.61
N GLU A 298 21.04 23.82 33.33
CA GLU A 298 21.65 22.55 32.94
C GLU A 298 21.19 22.10 31.55
N ASN A 299 19.88 22.21 31.29
CA ASN A 299 19.29 21.83 30.02
C ASN A 299 19.69 22.77 28.88
N LEU A 300 19.73 24.08 29.15
CA LEU A 300 20.13 25.08 28.16
C LEU A 300 21.60 24.95 27.75
N LEU A 301 22.51 24.74 28.72
CA LEU A 301 23.93 24.48 28.43
C LEU A 301 24.10 23.26 27.52
N THR A 302 23.35 22.19 27.78
CA THR A 302 23.38 20.98 26.95
C THR A 302 22.87 21.26 25.53
N LEU A 303 21.81 22.06 25.38
CA LEU A 303 21.26 22.45 24.08
C LEU A 303 22.24 23.31 23.26
N GLU A 304 22.92 24.27 23.91
CA GLU A 304 23.93 25.12 23.29
C GLU A 304 25.15 24.31 22.83
N MET A 305 25.63 23.37 23.65
CA MET A 305 26.72 22.48 23.26
C MET A 305 26.37 21.63 22.04
N ARG A 306 25.10 21.18 21.92
CA ARG A 306 24.63 20.41 20.76
C ARG A 306 24.46 21.27 19.51
N ASN A 307 24.01 22.52 19.66
CA ASN A 307 23.83 23.43 18.54
C ASN A 307 24.16 24.87 18.93
N MET A 308 25.44 25.22 18.79
CA MET A 308 25.99 26.54 19.15
C MET A 308 25.41 27.70 18.32
N ASN A 309 24.67 27.40 17.25
CA ASN A 309 24.10 28.41 16.35
C ASN A 309 22.57 28.52 16.48
N ASP A 310 21.90 27.80 17.39
CA ASP A 310 20.45 27.99 17.61
C ASP A 310 20.21 29.28 18.41
N GLN A 311 20.02 30.37 17.67
CA GLN A 311 19.77 31.70 18.26
C GLN A 311 18.57 31.70 19.21
N ARG A 312 17.59 30.80 19.02
CA ARG A 312 16.43 30.74 19.91
C ARG A 312 16.81 30.23 21.30
N ILE A 313 17.71 29.25 21.36
CA ILE A 313 18.23 28.72 22.62
C ILE A 313 19.14 29.73 23.29
N ILE A 314 20.04 30.37 22.53
CA ILE A 314 20.91 31.44 23.06
C ILE A 314 20.07 32.55 23.70
N ASN A 315 19.04 33.04 22.99
CA ASN A 315 18.16 34.06 23.52
C ASN A 315 17.37 33.60 24.76
N LEU A 316 17.01 32.31 24.83
CA LEU A 316 16.33 31.72 25.99
C LEU A 316 17.28 31.60 27.19
N SER A 317 18.57 31.33 26.97
CA SER A 317 19.60 31.36 28.01
C SER A 317 19.84 32.77 28.55
N ASP A 318 19.98 33.75 27.66
CA ASP A 318 20.09 35.17 28.05
C ASP A 318 18.85 35.61 28.83
N TYR A 319 17.66 35.19 28.40
CA TYR A 319 16.41 35.45 29.10
C TYR A 319 16.43 34.88 30.52
N ARG A 320 16.80 33.60 30.67
CA ARG A 320 16.88 32.94 31.98
C ARG A 320 17.90 33.64 32.89
N MET A 321 19.05 34.07 32.38
CA MET A 321 20.05 34.82 33.16
C MET A 321 19.48 36.14 33.68
N ASN A 322 18.72 36.88 32.87
CA ASN A 322 18.05 38.10 33.33
C ASN A 322 17.01 37.84 34.43
N VAL A 323 16.31 36.69 34.39
CA VAL A 323 15.40 36.26 35.47
C VAL A 323 16.18 35.94 36.74
N GLU A 324 17.31 35.24 36.62
CA GLU A 324 18.19 34.84 37.73
C GLU A 324 18.80 36.05 38.46
N GLU A 325 19.20 37.08 37.71
CA GLU A 325 19.71 38.34 38.25
C GLU A 325 18.61 39.27 38.81
N GLY A 326 17.33 38.88 38.69
CA GLY A 326 16.19 39.67 39.15
C GLY A 326 15.91 40.93 38.31
N LEU A 327 16.45 41.01 37.09
CA LEU A 327 16.25 42.14 36.18
C LEU A 327 14.84 42.13 35.56
N ILE A 328 14.25 40.94 35.41
CA ILE A 328 12.88 40.74 34.92
C ILE A 328 12.17 39.61 35.70
N PRO A 329 10.86 39.74 35.96
CA PRO A 329 10.05 38.61 36.40
C PRO A 329 9.96 37.52 35.32
N ALA A 330 9.87 36.25 35.73
CA ALA A 330 9.61 35.14 34.81
C ALA A 330 8.27 35.33 34.10
N GLY A 331 8.25 35.15 32.76
CA GLY A 331 7.05 35.30 31.93
C GLY A 331 6.86 36.70 31.32
N GLU A 332 7.59 37.71 31.80
CA GLU A 332 7.56 39.07 31.24
C GLU A 332 8.57 39.25 30.08
N PRO A 333 8.35 40.19 29.14
CA PRO A 333 9.30 40.45 28.06
C PRO A 333 10.64 40.98 28.58
N SER A 334 11.75 40.56 27.96
CA SER A 334 13.07 41.11 28.28
C SER A 334 13.28 42.50 27.67
N PRO A 335 13.99 43.43 28.36
CA PRO A 335 14.41 44.72 27.80
C PRO A 335 15.20 44.61 26.50
N ALA A 336 15.89 43.48 26.28
CA ALA A 336 16.66 43.19 25.07
C ALA A 336 15.79 42.76 23.87
N GLY A 337 14.46 42.78 24.00
CA GLY A 337 13.52 42.51 22.90
C GLY A 337 13.14 41.04 22.71
N PHE A 338 13.71 40.10 23.49
CA PHE A 338 13.28 38.72 23.46
C PHE A 338 11.89 38.56 24.12
N ASN A 339 10.93 38.11 23.31
CA ASN A 339 9.56 37.87 23.74
C ASN A 339 9.38 36.41 24.15
N PHE A 340 9.65 36.10 25.42
CA PHE A 340 9.51 34.74 25.95
C PHE A 340 8.07 34.22 25.84
N ARG A 341 7.06 35.06 26.04
CA ARG A 341 5.66 34.68 25.84
C ARG A 341 5.35 34.31 24.38
N GLY A 342 5.94 35.04 23.43
CA GLY A 342 5.90 34.71 22.01
C GLY A 342 6.55 33.37 21.72
N PHE A 343 7.74 33.13 22.27
CA PHE A 343 8.44 31.85 22.19
C PHE A 343 7.58 30.68 22.72
N LEU A 344 6.96 30.84 23.90
CA LEU A 344 6.08 29.82 24.48
C LEU A 344 4.81 29.58 23.66
N ASN A 345 4.25 30.62 23.04
CA ASN A 345 3.12 30.47 22.13
C ASN A 345 3.50 29.63 20.89
N ASP A 346 4.67 29.89 20.30
CA ASP A 346 5.18 29.14 19.17
C ASP A 346 5.54 27.69 19.57
N TRP A 347 6.16 27.52 20.74
CA TRP A 347 6.42 26.21 21.35
C TRP A 347 5.13 25.42 21.55
N THR A 348 4.07 26.03 22.10
CA THR A 348 2.79 25.33 22.32
C THR A 348 2.13 24.95 20.99
N ARG A 349 2.09 25.86 20.01
CA ARG A 349 1.45 25.65 18.71
C ARG A 349 2.14 24.62 17.84
N SER A 350 3.46 24.47 17.97
CA SER A 350 4.25 23.55 17.15
C SER A 350 4.24 22.10 17.65
N ARG A 351 3.86 21.86 18.91
CA ARG A 351 3.85 20.52 19.52
C ARG A 351 2.78 19.60 18.96
N PHE A 352 1.57 20.13 18.76
CA PHE A 352 0.42 19.38 18.25
C PHE A 352 -0.24 20.22 17.15
N ASN A 353 0.01 19.84 15.91
CA ASN A 353 -0.68 20.43 14.76
C ASN A 353 -1.90 19.58 14.38
N SER A 354 -2.77 20.10 13.51
CA SER A 354 -4.00 19.39 13.11
C SER A 354 -3.74 18.04 12.41
N SER A 355 -2.55 17.84 11.83
CA SER A 355 -2.17 16.57 11.19
C SER A 355 -1.46 15.59 12.11
N PHE A 356 -1.19 15.96 13.37
CA PHE A 356 -0.47 15.12 14.31
C PHE A 356 -1.20 13.78 14.53
N ILE A 357 -2.50 13.81 14.78
CA ILE A 357 -3.32 12.60 14.97
C ILE A 357 -3.25 11.69 13.74
N PHE A 358 -3.38 12.23 12.53
CA PHE A 358 -3.24 11.44 11.30
C PHE A 358 -1.85 10.83 11.16
N GLN A 359 -0.79 11.60 11.44
CA GLN A 359 0.60 11.13 11.34
C GLN A 359 0.88 9.93 12.26
N ILE A 360 0.31 9.92 13.47
CA ILE A 360 0.50 8.82 14.43
C ILE A 360 -0.57 7.72 14.31
N SER A 361 -1.56 7.88 13.43
CA SER A 361 -2.67 6.92 13.29
C SER A 361 -2.29 5.61 12.57
N GLY A 362 -1.16 5.60 11.86
CA GLY A 362 -0.77 4.49 10.98
C GLY A 362 -1.65 4.35 9.72
N MET A 363 -2.54 5.30 9.43
CA MET A 363 -3.46 5.22 8.29
C MET A 363 -2.85 5.74 6.97
N LYS A 364 -1.64 6.30 7.00
CA LYS A 364 -0.97 6.78 5.79
C LYS A 364 -0.62 5.61 4.88
N MET A 365 -0.93 5.73 3.59
CA MET A 365 -0.57 4.73 2.59
C MET A 365 0.68 5.15 1.80
N ASP A 366 1.59 4.21 1.56
CA ASP A 366 2.78 4.45 0.74
C ASP A 366 2.46 4.46 -0.77
N ARG A 367 1.53 3.60 -1.21
CA ARG A 367 1.08 3.57 -2.61
C ARG A 367 0.06 4.67 -2.85
N SER A 368 0.37 5.61 -3.74
CA SER A 368 -0.55 6.67 -4.13
C SER A 368 -1.53 6.20 -5.22
N ILE A 369 -2.81 6.58 -5.11
CA ILE A 369 -3.82 6.44 -6.16
C ILE A 369 -4.49 7.80 -6.44
N ASP A 370 -4.85 8.04 -7.70
CA ASP A 370 -5.53 9.27 -8.12
C ASP A 370 -7.04 9.18 -7.84
N VAL A 371 -7.41 9.40 -6.57
CA VAL A 371 -8.81 9.35 -6.11
C VAL A 371 -9.71 10.32 -6.90
N ASP A 372 -9.22 11.51 -7.27
CA ASP A 372 -10.04 12.51 -7.94
C ASP A 372 -10.44 12.05 -9.35
N SER A 373 -9.49 11.49 -10.10
CA SER A 373 -9.77 10.85 -11.39
C SER A 373 -10.72 9.67 -11.24
N LEU A 374 -10.49 8.80 -10.25
CA LEU A 374 -11.33 7.62 -10.04
C LEU A 374 -12.78 7.98 -9.66
N LEU A 375 -12.99 9.06 -8.92
CA LEU A 375 -14.32 9.57 -8.59
C LEU A 375 -15.10 10.06 -9.80
N THR A 376 -14.43 10.59 -10.83
CA THR A 376 -15.10 11.11 -12.05
C THR A 376 -15.31 10.04 -13.13
N GLN A 377 -14.60 8.91 -13.08
CA GLN A 377 -14.79 7.81 -14.03
C GLN A 377 -16.15 7.10 -13.80
N GLU A 378 -16.94 6.92 -14.85
CA GLU A 378 -18.20 6.16 -14.80
C GLU A 378 -18.07 4.78 -15.45
N GLY A 379 -18.54 3.75 -14.73
CA GLY A 379 -18.57 2.36 -15.17
C GLY A 379 -17.44 1.51 -14.57
N PRO A 380 -17.50 0.16 -14.68
CA PRO A 380 -16.38 -0.69 -14.33
C PRO A 380 -15.14 -0.15 -15.02
N PRO A 381 -13.93 -0.29 -14.43
CA PRO A 381 -12.72 0.11 -15.11
C PRO A 381 -12.80 -0.47 -16.52
N LYS A 382 -12.84 0.40 -17.54
CA LYS A 382 -12.65 -0.04 -18.93
C LYS A 382 -11.48 -0.97 -18.82
N ALA A 383 -11.65 -2.23 -19.23
CA ALA A 383 -10.59 -3.23 -19.24
C ALA A 383 -9.35 -2.43 -19.51
N SER A 384 -8.50 -2.26 -18.49
CA SER A 384 -7.31 -1.47 -18.66
C SER A 384 -6.79 -2.00 -19.98
N ARG A 385 -6.43 -1.14 -20.94
CA ARG A 385 -5.53 -1.63 -21.97
C ARG A 385 -4.20 -1.96 -21.26
N ARG A 386 -4.18 -2.86 -20.26
CA ARG A 386 -3.53 -4.15 -20.38
C ARG A 386 -3.68 -4.53 -21.84
N SER A 387 -2.73 -4.03 -22.62
CA SER A 387 -1.84 -4.87 -23.41
C SER A 387 -2.21 -6.35 -23.23
N ASN A 388 -2.32 -7.10 -24.31
CA ASN A 388 -2.09 -8.54 -24.26
C ASN A 388 -0.75 -8.77 -23.53
N ARG A 389 -0.73 -8.72 -22.19
CA ARG A 389 0.38 -9.16 -21.38
C ARG A 389 0.16 -10.65 -21.36
N VAL A 390 0.67 -11.24 -22.44
CA VAL A 390 1.24 -12.57 -22.42
C VAL A 390 1.94 -12.72 -21.08
N ASP A 391 1.63 -13.78 -20.36
CA ASP A 391 2.22 -14.05 -19.06
C ASP A 391 3.75 -13.97 -19.19
N ILE A 392 4.35 -12.99 -18.51
CA ILE A 392 5.78 -12.72 -18.58
C ILE A 392 6.57 -13.94 -18.06
N GLY A 393 6.04 -14.63 -17.04
CA GLY A 393 6.60 -15.87 -16.53
C GLY A 393 6.57 -16.96 -17.60
N GLU A 394 5.42 -17.16 -18.25
CA GLU A 394 5.28 -18.16 -19.33
C GLU A 394 6.22 -17.87 -20.53
N LEU A 395 6.39 -16.61 -20.90
CA LEU A 395 7.31 -16.21 -21.96
C LEU A 395 8.77 -16.49 -21.61
N ILE A 396 9.15 -16.20 -20.37
CA ILE A 396 10.51 -16.45 -19.87
C ILE A 396 10.77 -17.96 -19.80
N ASP A 397 9.81 -18.75 -19.34
CA ASP A 397 9.90 -20.21 -19.32
C ASP A 397 10.05 -20.78 -20.73
N ARG A 398 9.22 -20.32 -21.67
CA ARG A 398 9.31 -20.69 -23.09
C ARG A 398 10.67 -20.31 -23.67
N PHE A 399 11.17 -19.12 -23.36
CA PHE A 399 12.49 -18.65 -23.79
C PHE A 399 13.62 -19.52 -23.24
N ASN A 400 13.58 -19.86 -21.95
CA ASN A 400 14.58 -20.70 -21.28
C ASN A 400 14.62 -22.14 -21.84
N GLN A 401 13.48 -22.63 -22.35
CA GLN A 401 13.38 -23.94 -22.98
C GLN A 401 13.91 -23.99 -24.43
N LEU A 402 14.19 -22.84 -25.07
CA LEU A 402 14.70 -22.80 -26.44
C LEU A 402 16.11 -23.42 -26.56
N LYS A 403 16.32 -24.14 -27.66
CA LYS A 403 17.58 -24.84 -27.98
C LYS A 403 18.04 -24.54 -29.40
N GLY A 404 19.35 -24.57 -29.61
CA GLY A 404 19.99 -24.48 -30.93
C GLY A 404 19.51 -23.26 -31.75
N GLN A 405 19.12 -23.51 -33.00
CA GLN A 405 18.75 -22.47 -33.95
C GLN A 405 17.51 -21.64 -33.54
N SER A 406 16.58 -22.22 -32.78
CA SER A 406 15.40 -21.49 -32.28
C SER A 406 15.80 -20.43 -31.26
N PHE A 407 16.72 -20.77 -30.35
CA PHE A 407 17.27 -19.82 -29.37
C PHE A 407 18.05 -18.70 -30.08
N GLU A 408 18.92 -19.05 -31.03
CA GLU A 408 19.66 -18.07 -31.83
C GLU A 408 18.73 -17.08 -32.55
N THR A 409 17.65 -17.60 -33.15
CA THR A 409 16.68 -16.77 -33.89
C THR A 409 16.02 -15.74 -32.98
N VAL A 410 15.64 -16.15 -31.76
CA VAL A 410 15.02 -15.26 -30.78
C VAL A 410 16.01 -14.22 -30.26
N CYS A 411 17.24 -14.62 -29.94
CA CYS A 411 18.31 -13.69 -29.54
C CYS A 411 18.58 -12.63 -30.62
N ARG A 412 18.63 -13.03 -31.90
CA ARG A 412 18.79 -12.08 -33.02
C ARG A 412 17.61 -11.11 -33.12
N LYS A 413 16.39 -11.58 -32.93
CA LYS A 413 15.19 -10.73 -32.91
C LYS A 413 15.18 -9.76 -31.73
N ILE A 414 15.64 -10.18 -30.54
CA ILE A 414 15.79 -9.27 -29.37
C ILE A 414 16.76 -8.13 -29.71
N VAL A 415 17.93 -8.44 -30.27
CA VAL A 415 18.92 -7.43 -30.69
C VAL A 415 18.33 -6.47 -31.73
N LEU A 416 17.57 -6.98 -32.70
CA LEU A 416 16.86 -6.17 -33.69
C LEU A 416 15.80 -5.24 -33.08
N THR A 417 15.03 -5.76 -32.13
CA THR A 417 13.97 -5.02 -31.43
C THR A 417 14.55 -3.87 -30.61
N LEU A 418 15.75 -4.07 -30.03
CA LEU A 418 16.51 -3.03 -29.34
C LEU A 418 17.18 -2.02 -30.30
N GLY A 419 16.95 -2.14 -31.61
CA GLY A 419 17.44 -1.19 -32.62
C GLY A 419 18.83 -1.49 -33.17
N TYR A 420 19.37 -2.69 -32.94
CA TYR A 420 20.72 -3.07 -33.37
C TYR A 420 20.69 -4.15 -34.47
N LYS A 421 21.67 -4.11 -35.38
CA LYS A 421 21.90 -5.15 -36.39
C LYS A 421 23.06 -6.04 -35.96
N VAL A 422 22.82 -7.34 -35.93
CA VAL A 422 23.83 -8.34 -35.57
C VAL A 422 25.00 -8.31 -36.56
N VAL A 423 26.22 -8.17 -36.03
CA VAL A 423 27.47 -8.21 -36.79
C VAL A 423 28.06 -9.61 -36.75
N SER A 424 28.21 -10.17 -35.55
CA SER A 424 28.76 -11.50 -35.34
C SER A 424 28.28 -12.08 -34.02
N ILE A 425 28.08 -13.40 -33.99
CA ILE A 425 27.92 -14.15 -32.74
C ILE A 425 29.32 -14.53 -32.27
N LEU A 426 29.64 -14.22 -31.01
CA LEU A 426 30.94 -14.52 -30.43
C LEU A 426 31.00 -15.96 -29.93
N PRO A 427 32.19 -16.59 -29.87
CA PRO A 427 32.32 -17.96 -29.38
C PRO A 427 31.94 -18.06 -27.91
N TYR A 428 30.83 -18.74 -27.62
CA TYR A 428 30.37 -19.06 -26.27
C TYR A 428 30.15 -20.57 -26.19
N ARG A 429 30.75 -21.22 -25.19
CA ARG A 429 30.81 -22.70 -25.12
C ARG A 429 29.64 -23.32 -24.36
N GLU A 430 28.91 -22.53 -23.58
CA GLU A 430 27.84 -23.04 -22.73
C GLU A 430 26.48 -22.92 -23.43
N SER A 431 25.58 -23.87 -23.19
CA SER A 431 24.26 -23.92 -23.84
C SER A 431 23.22 -23.00 -23.20
N ASP A 432 23.63 -22.24 -22.19
CA ASP A 432 22.78 -21.40 -21.34
C ASP A 432 22.74 -19.93 -21.81
N GLY A 433 23.47 -19.57 -22.86
CA GLY A 433 23.57 -18.18 -23.29
C GLY A 433 24.11 -17.98 -24.70
N MET A 434 24.15 -16.72 -25.11
CA MET A 434 24.72 -16.29 -26.39
C MET A 434 25.28 -14.86 -26.28
N ASP A 435 26.48 -14.69 -26.82
CA ASP A 435 27.16 -13.39 -26.88
C ASP A 435 27.12 -12.85 -28.30
N ILE A 436 26.62 -11.64 -28.46
CA ILE A 436 26.37 -11.03 -29.78
C ILE A 436 27.01 -9.66 -29.85
N LEU A 437 27.87 -9.46 -30.86
CA LEU A 437 28.32 -8.13 -31.25
C LEU A 437 27.36 -7.57 -32.29
N ALA A 438 26.87 -6.36 -32.05
CA ALA A 438 25.92 -5.70 -32.93
C ALA A 438 26.28 -4.22 -33.16
N GLN A 439 25.71 -3.62 -34.21
CA GLN A 439 25.85 -2.20 -34.53
C GLN A 439 24.49 -1.52 -34.50
N LEU A 440 24.45 -0.28 -34.03
CA LEU A 440 23.19 0.47 -34.00
C LEU A 440 22.67 0.66 -35.43
N ALA A 441 21.39 0.39 -35.67
CA ALA A 441 20.82 0.39 -37.02
C ALA A 441 20.87 1.78 -37.68
N THR A 442 20.82 2.85 -36.88
CA THR A 442 20.89 4.26 -37.31
C THR A 442 22.31 4.80 -37.39
N ASP A 443 23.27 4.20 -36.68
CA ASP A 443 24.67 4.62 -36.65
C ASP A 443 25.62 3.41 -36.56
N LYS A 444 26.20 3.04 -37.70
CA LYS A 444 27.09 1.86 -37.81
C LYS A 444 28.43 2.03 -37.05
N SER A 445 28.77 3.25 -36.63
CA SER A 445 29.99 3.50 -35.84
C SER A 445 29.82 3.12 -34.36
N GLN A 446 28.56 3.02 -33.90
CA GLN A 446 28.22 2.58 -32.56
C GLN A 446 27.99 1.07 -32.51
N ARG A 447 28.81 0.40 -31.71
CA ARG A 447 28.79 -1.04 -31.46
C ARG A 447 28.33 -1.31 -30.04
N ALA A 448 27.56 -2.37 -29.88
CA ALA A 448 27.14 -2.89 -28.59
C ALA A 448 27.39 -4.39 -28.48
N LEU A 449 27.76 -4.82 -27.29
CA LEU A 449 27.90 -6.22 -26.91
C LEU A 449 26.65 -6.64 -26.13
N PHE A 450 26.05 -7.75 -26.53
CA PHE A 450 24.88 -8.33 -25.87
C PHE A 450 25.29 -9.68 -25.27
N GLU A 451 25.14 -9.83 -23.96
CA GLU A 451 25.28 -11.09 -23.25
C GLU A 451 23.89 -11.55 -22.81
N ILE A 452 23.33 -12.51 -23.54
CA ILE A 452 21.97 -13.02 -23.31
C ILE A 452 22.09 -14.35 -22.58
N ARG A 453 21.37 -14.53 -21.46
CA ARG A 453 21.44 -15.72 -20.60
C ARG A 453 20.05 -16.27 -20.28
N LYS A 454 19.93 -17.59 -20.23
CA LYS A 454 18.74 -18.34 -19.80
C LYS A 454 18.83 -18.67 -18.32
N TRP A 455 19.04 -17.66 -17.49
CA TRP A 455 19.17 -17.80 -16.04
C TRP A 455 17.84 -17.49 -15.37
N GLU A 456 17.48 -18.30 -14.38
CA GLU A 456 16.22 -18.18 -13.62
C GLU A 456 16.52 -18.00 -12.12
N ASN A 457 17.53 -18.70 -11.59
CA ASN A 457 17.90 -18.68 -10.16
C ASN A 457 19.37 -18.31 -9.91
N GLN A 458 20.10 -17.94 -10.95
CA GLN A 458 21.50 -17.55 -10.85
C GLN A 458 21.60 -16.02 -10.87
N PRO A 459 22.03 -15.38 -9.76
CA PRO A 459 22.12 -13.93 -9.73
C PRO A 459 23.30 -13.42 -10.58
N ILE A 460 23.12 -12.25 -11.18
CA ILE A 460 24.17 -11.55 -11.91
C ILE A 460 25.15 -10.97 -10.88
N SER A 461 26.41 -11.40 -10.93
CA SER A 461 27.48 -10.98 -10.01
C SER A 461 28.25 -9.77 -10.52
N ASP A 462 28.94 -9.08 -9.62
CA ASP A 462 29.84 -7.97 -9.95
C ASP A 462 31.04 -8.43 -10.80
N ILE A 463 31.54 -9.65 -10.55
CA ILE A 463 32.60 -10.28 -11.37
C ILE A 463 32.13 -10.41 -12.82
N PHE A 464 30.89 -10.86 -13.04
CA PHE A 464 30.32 -10.99 -14.38
C PHE A 464 30.26 -9.64 -15.10
N LEU A 465 29.75 -8.60 -14.43
CA LEU A 465 29.68 -7.24 -15.00
C LEU A 465 31.06 -6.65 -15.32
N ARG A 466 32.06 -6.91 -14.47
CA ARG A 466 33.45 -6.47 -14.71
C ARG A 466 34.08 -7.20 -15.89
N ASN A 467 33.79 -8.49 -16.05
CA ASN A 467 34.24 -9.26 -17.22
C ASN A 467 33.63 -8.71 -18.51
N MET A 468 32.34 -8.40 -18.52
CA MET A 468 31.70 -7.74 -19.65
C MET A 468 32.37 -6.41 -19.99
N GLN A 469 32.72 -5.60 -18.99
CA GLN A 469 33.41 -4.33 -19.20
C GLN A 469 34.76 -4.52 -19.91
N ASN A 470 35.48 -5.61 -19.63
CA ASN A 470 36.72 -5.95 -20.34
C ASN A 470 36.42 -6.35 -21.79
N GLN A 471 35.40 -7.18 -22.02
CA GLN A 471 34.99 -7.59 -23.37
C GLN A 471 34.51 -6.42 -24.24
N LEU A 472 33.90 -5.39 -23.66
CA LEU A 472 33.56 -4.16 -24.38
C LEU A 472 34.80 -3.50 -24.98
N ASN A 473 35.90 -3.45 -24.23
CA ASN A 473 37.16 -2.87 -24.70
C ASN A 473 37.79 -3.71 -25.81
N GLU A 474 37.83 -5.03 -25.64
CA GLU A 474 38.38 -5.97 -26.62
C GLU A 474 37.63 -5.92 -27.97
N ASN A 475 36.31 -5.82 -27.91
CA ASN A 475 35.45 -5.81 -29.10
C ASN A 475 35.21 -4.40 -29.67
N LYS A 476 35.81 -3.36 -29.09
CA LYS A 476 35.61 -1.95 -29.43
C LYS A 476 34.12 -1.58 -29.43
N ALA A 477 33.37 -2.07 -28.44
CA ALA A 477 31.97 -1.77 -28.22
C ALA A 477 31.81 -0.65 -27.19
N GLN A 478 30.92 0.30 -27.47
CA GLN A 478 30.69 1.46 -26.62
C GLN A 478 29.64 1.16 -25.52
N LEU A 479 28.78 0.17 -25.72
CA LEU A 479 27.70 -0.22 -24.82
C LEU A 479 27.64 -1.74 -24.61
N GLY A 480 27.26 -2.15 -23.40
CA GLY A 480 26.99 -3.54 -23.04
C GLY A 480 25.54 -3.72 -22.58
N PHE A 481 24.90 -4.81 -23.02
CA PHE A 481 23.59 -5.24 -22.55
C PHE A 481 23.66 -6.65 -21.95
N VAL A 482 23.37 -6.76 -20.66
CA VAL A 482 23.15 -8.06 -20.00
C VAL A 482 21.64 -8.31 -20.02
N ILE A 483 21.23 -9.44 -20.57
CA ILE A 483 19.81 -9.78 -20.73
C ILE A 483 19.56 -11.13 -20.08
N ALA A 484 18.88 -11.14 -18.94
CA ALA A 484 18.56 -12.35 -18.18
C ALA A 484 17.37 -12.12 -17.23
N ALA A 485 16.57 -13.16 -17.01
CA ALA A 485 15.55 -13.20 -15.95
C ALA A 485 16.19 -13.51 -14.59
N ALA A 486 17.17 -12.68 -14.19
CA ALA A 486 18.01 -12.90 -13.02
C ALA A 486 18.13 -11.64 -12.17
N ARG A 487 18.08 -11.81 -10.85
CA ARG A 487 18.35 -10.73 -9.90
C ARG A 487 19.83 -10.33 -9.89
N LEU A 488 20.12 -9.08 -9.54
CA LEU A 488 21.48 -8.63 -9.26
C LEU A 488 21.89 -9.05 -7.85
N THR A 489 23.17 -9.36 -7.64
CA THR A 489 23.72 -9.35 -6.27
C THR A 489 23.90 -7.91 -5.79
N ASP A 490 23.96 -7.69 -4.47
CA ASP A 490 24.19 -6.36 -3.90
C ASP A 490 25.50 -5.73 -4.43
N GLY A 491 26.55 -6.56 -4.57
CA GLY A 491 27.81 -6.14 -5.19
C GLY A 491 27.66 -5.73 -6.65
N ALA A 492 26.82 -6.42 -7.43
CA ALA A 492 26.55 -6.08 -8.82
C ALA A 492 25.75 -4.77 -8.95
N ALA A 493 24.75 -4.57 -8.09
CA ALA A 493 23.98 -3.33 -8.02
C ALA A 493 24.87 -2.12 -7.69
N ALA A 494 25.80 -2.28 -6.74
CA ALA A 494 26.80 -1.26 -6.43
C ALA A 494 27.78 -1.02 -7.60
N ALA A 495 28.26 -2.08 -8.26
CA ALA A 495 29.18 -1.97 -9.38
C ALA A 495 28.59 -1.20 -10.58
N LEU A 496 27.29 -1.36 -10.87
CA LEU A 496 26.60 -0.66 -11.95
C LEU A 496 26.60 0.87 -11.80
N GLN A 497 26.71 1.40 -10.58
CA GLN A 497 26.87 2.84 -10.36
C GLN A 497 28.14 3.39 -11.02
N SER A 498 29.18 2.55 -11.14
CA SER A 498 30.46 2.89 -11.78
C SER A 498 30.61 2.36 -13.21
N LEU A 499 29.84 1.34 -13.59
CA LEU A 499 29.87 0.70 -14.91
C LEU A 499 28.80 1.28 -15.86
N ASN A 500 28.88 2.58 -16.11
CA ASN A 500 27.87 3.35 -16.86
C ASN A 500 27.66 2.93 -18.33
N LYS A 501 28.54 2.11 -18.90
CA LYS A 501 28.42 1.58 -20.27
C LYS A 501 27.59 0.29 -20.32
N ILE A 502 27.29 -0.33 -19.18
CA ILE A 502 26.57 -1.59 -19.10
C ILE A 502 25.13 -1.32 -18.66
N LYS A 503 24.18 -1.92 -19.37
CA LYS A 503 22.76 -1.91 -19.08
C LYS A 503 22.31 -3.33 -18.79
N VAL A 504 21.52 -3.51 -17.73
CA VAL A 504 20.93 -4.80 -17.37
C VAL A 504 19.44 -4.74 -17.70
N ILE A 505 18.98 -5.67 -18.52
CA ILE A 505 17.57 -5.89 -18.82
C ILE A 505 17.10 -7.00 -17.88
N ASN A 506 16.29 -6.62 -16.90
CA ASN A 506 15.76 -7.50 -15.86
C ASN A 506 14.55 -8.30 -16.35
N GLU A 507 14.02 -9.15 -15.47
CA GLU A 507 12.89 -10.05 -15.74
C GLU A 507 11.68 -9.36 -16.39
N GLU A 508 11.19 -8.26 -15.84
CA GLU A 508 10.02 -7.55 -16.39
C GLU A 508 10.31 -6.98 -17.78
N SER A 509 11.46 -6.32 -17.96
CA SER A 509 11.86 -5.74 -19.26
C SER A 509 12.15 -6.83 -20.31
N LEU A 510 12.67 -7.99 -19.89
CA LEU A 510 12.88 -9.14 -20.75
C LEU A 510 11.54 -9.76 -21.17
N GLY A 511 10.60 -9.93 -20.24
CA GLY A 511 9.24 -10.38 -20.54
C GLY A 511 8.55 -9.53 -21.61
N GLU A 512 8.66 -8.21 -21.48
CA GLU A 512 8.12 -7.28 -22.47
C GLU A 512 8.81 -7.41 -23.84
N LEU A 513 10.13 -7.56 -23.88
CA LEU A 513 10.86 -7.82 -25.14
C LEU A 513 10.44 -9.17 -25.76
N LEU A 514 10.27 -10.20 -24.95
CA LEU A 514 9.87 -11.52 -25.40
C LEU A 514 8.45 -11.51 -25.97
N SER A 515 7.54 -10.73 -25.40
CA SER A 515 6.17 -10.57 -25.95
C SER A 515 6.18 -10.03 -27.38
N GLN A 516 7.19 -9.23 -27.76
CA GLN A 516 7.31 -8.68 -29.11
C GLN A 516 7.99 -9.63 -30.10
N VAL A 517 8.67 -10.66 -29.60
CA VAL A 517 9.62 -11.49 -30.35
C VAL A 517 9.13 -12.94 -30.51
N LEU A 518 8.36 -13.43 -29.53
CA LEU A 518 7.81 -14.79 -29.42
C LEU A 518 6.32 -14.90 -29.81
N ASP A 519 5.64 -13.77 -29.99
CA ASP A 519 4.41 -13.67 -30.78
C ASP A 519 4.71 -13.85 -32.28
#